data_AF-A0A447P6E4-F1
#
_entry.id   AF-A0A447P6E4-F1
#
_cell.length_a   1.000
_cell.length_b   1.000
_cell.length_c   1.000
_cell.angle_alpha   90.00
_cell.angle_beta   90.00
_cell.angle_gamma   90.00
#
_symmetry.space_group_name_H-M   'P 1'
#
loop_
_entity.id
_entity.type
_entity.pdbx_description
1 polymer ?
#
loop_
_entity_poly.entity_id
_entity_poly.type
_entity_poly.pdbx_seq_one_letter_code
_entity_poly.pdbx_strand_id
1 'polypeptide(L)' 'MIRHTPPEVIYHRISASARRPTLLAPLWCENRWTGMVELDKYLNEHGVQGSALARPWIPPVA' A
#
# COMPACT_ATOMS: atom_id res chain seq x y z
N MET A 1 0.81 3.53 -7.35
CA MET A 1 0.10 4.69 -6.76
C MET A 1 0.84 5.29 -5.56
N ILE A 2 1.05 4.54 -4.46
CA ILE A 2 1.65 5.05 -3.21
C ILE A 2 2.98 5.78 -3.44
N ARG A 3 3.93 5.18 -4.18
CA ARG A 3 5.21 5.84 -4.54
C ARG A 3 5.10 7.18 -5.25
N HIS A 4 4.00 7.39 -5.99
CA HIS A 4 3.71 8.60 -6.75
C HIS A 4 2.75 9.53 -6.02
N THR A 5 2.53 9.32 -4.72
CA THR A 5 1.65 10.14 -3.89
C THR A 5 2.50 10.96 -2.92
N PRO A 6 2.31 12.29 -2.81
CA PRO A 6 3.08 13.13 -1.89
C PRO A 6 2.99 12.66 -0.43
N PRO A 7 4.05 12.83 0.40
CA PRO A 7 4.07 12.40 1.81
C PRO A 7 2.95 12.98 2.68
N GLU A 8 2.47 14.18 2.37
CA GLU A 8 1.41 14.88 3.09
C GLU A 8 0.00 14.29 2.89
N VAL A 9 -0.19 13.41 1.89
CA VAL A 9 -1.47 12.74 1.64
C VAL A 9 -1.58 11.49 2.51
N ILE A 10 -2.60 11.44 3.36
CA ILE A 10 -2.84 10.31 4.27
C ILE A 10 -3.78 9.31 3.60
N TYR A 11 -3.32 8.07 3.44
CA TYR A 11 -4.20 6.96 3.07
C TYR A 11 -4.98 6.47 4.28
N HIS A 12 -6.30 6.53 4.21
CA HIS A 12 -7.15 5.93 5.24
C HIS A 12 -7.11 4.39 5.18
N ARG A 13 -7.08 3.82 3.96
CA ARG A 13 -6.91 2.40 3.68
C ARG A 13 -6.16 2.20 2.37
N ILE A 14 -5.30 1.20 2.33
CA ILE A 14 -4.52 0.81 1.14
C ILE A 14 -4.86 -0.60 0.65
N SER A 15 -5.65 -1.35 1.42
CA SER A 15 -6.13 -2.68 1.08
C SER A 15 -7.55 -2.89 1.60
N ALA A 16 -8.22 -3.87 1.00
CA ALA A 16 -9.52 -4.35 1.41
C ALA A 16 -9.56 -5.88 1.31
N SER A 17 -10.34 -6.51 2.18
CA SER A 17 -10.56 -7.95 2.17
C SER A 17 -12.04 -8.26 2.02
N ALA A 18 -12.39 -9.27 1.22
CA ALA A 18 -13.76 -9.73 1.06
C ALA A 18 -13.80 -11.26 0.96
N ARG A 19 -14.71 -11.90 1.69
CA ARG A 19 -14.92 -13.36 1.61
C ARG A 19 -15.41 -13.77 0.22
N ARG A 20 -15.04 -14.97 -0.27
CA ARG A 20 -15.44 -15.48 -1.60
C ARG A 20 -16.93 -15.31 -1.93
N PRO A 21 -17.87 -15.64 -1.03
CA PRO A 21 -19.30 -15.53 -1.37
C PRO A 21 -19.76 -14.11 -1.69
N THR A 22 -19.00 -13.09 -1.29
CA THR A 22 -19.29 -11.67 -1.52
C THR A 22 -18.14 -10.95 -2.23
N LEU A 23 -17.23 -11.69 -2.87
CA LEU A 23 -16.03 -11.14 -3.50
C LEU A 23 -16.37 -10.61 -4.90
N LEU A 24 -16.54 -9.28 -5.00
CA LEU A 24 -16.62 -8.54 -6.27
C LEU A 24 -15.29 -7.88 -6.65
N ALA A 25 -14.25 -8.12 -5.85
CA ALA A 25 -12.91 -7.55 -5.99
C ALA A 25 -11.94 -8.62 -6.55
N PRO A 26 -10.69 -8.25 -6.90
CA PRO A 26 -9.69 -9.21 -7.34
C PRO A 26 -9.50 -10.39 -6.37
N LEU A 27 -9.10 -11.55 -6.88
CA LEU A 27 -8.97 -12.80 -6.09
C LEU A 27 -8.07 -12.67 -4.86
N TRP A 28 -7.01 -11.84 -4.96
CA TRP A 28 -6.10 -11.61 -3.85
C TRP A 28 -6.76 -10.91 -2.64
N CYS A 29 -7.93 -10.29 -2.82
CA CYS A 29 -8.70 -9.70 -1.72
C CYS A 29 -9.39 -10.75 -0.82
N GLU A 30 -9.40 -12.03 -1.19
CA GLU A 30 -9.91 -13.08 -0.31
C GLU A 30 -9.11 -13.18 0.99
N ASN A 31 -7.77 -13.11 0.87
CA ASN A 31 -6.87 -13.18 2.00
C ASN A 31 -6.45 -11.76 2.41
N ARG A 32 -6.75 -11.40 3.67
CA ARG A 32 -6.43 -10.07 4.22
C ARG A 32 -4.94 -9.72 4.18
N TRP A 33 -4.06 -10.70 4.26
CA TRP A 33 -2.63 -10.50 4.42
C TRP A 33 -1.88 -10.49 3.10
N THR A 34 -2.29 -11.28 2.11
CA THR A 34 -1.58 -11.42 0.83
C THR A 34 -1.32 -10.06 0.18
N GLY A 35 -2.35 -9.22 0.04
CA GLY A 35 -2.17 -7.89 -0.57
C GLY A 35 -1.27 -6.96 0.25
N MET A 36 -1.31 -7.04 1.59
CA MET A 36 -0.47 -6.21 2.46
C MET A 36 1.01 -6.64 2.42
N VAL A 37 1.27 -7.94 2.42
CA VAL A 37 2.65 -8.49 2.37
C VAL A 37 3.31 -8.18 1.03
N GLU A 38 2.60 -8.37 -0.08
CA GLU A 38 3.17 -8.05 -1.40
C GLU A 38 3.36 -6.55 -1.59
N LEU A 39 2.48 -5.72 -1.01
CA LEU A 39 2.68 -4.28 -1.00
C LEU A 39 3.93 -3.87 -0.20
N ASP A 40 4.14 -4.46 0.98
CA ASP A 40 5.33 -4.22 1.79
C ASP A 40 6.62 -4.58 1.02
N LYS A 41 6.68 -5.77 0.42
CA LYS A 41 7.80 -6.19 -0.43
C LYS A 41 8.06 -5.20 -1.56
N TYR A 42 7.01 -4.82 -2.29
CA TYR A 42 7.12 -3.89 -3.41
C TYR A 42 7.64 -2.51 -2.98
N LEU A 43 7.20 -1.99 -1.82
CA LEU A 43 7.66 -0.70 -1.30
C LEU A 43 9.10 -0.78 -0.76
N ASN A 44 9.50 -1.91 -0.17
CA ASN A 44 10.89 -2.14 0.23
C ASN A 44 11.82 -2.21 -0.98
N GLU A 45 11.39 -2.84 -2.07
CA GLU A 45 12.21 -2.99 -3.29
C GLU A 45 12.30 -1.69 -4.09
N HIS A 46 11.19 -0.94 -4.19
CA HIS A 46 11.12 0.19 -5.12
C HIS A 46 10.97 1.56 -4.47
N GLY A 47 10.88 1.61 -3.14
CA GLY A 47 10.77 2.84 -2.35
C GLY A 47 9.37 3.12 -1.81
N VAL A 48 9.33 3.94 -0.76
CA VAL A 48 8.12 4.30 0.02
C VAL A 48 7.25 5.36 -0.68
N GLN A 49 6.22 5.85 0.01
CA GLN A 49 5.37 6.96 -0.46
C GLN A 49 6.22 8.17 -0.87
N GLY A 50 5.87 8.77 -2.00
CA GLY A 50 6.57 9.94 -2.56
C GLY A 50 7.96 9.67 -3.14
N SER A 51 8.48 8.43 -3.07
CA SER A 51 9.80 8.08 -3.62
C SER A 51 9.92 8.33 -5.13
N ALA A 52 8.87 8.07 -5.90
CA ALA A 52 8.86 8.32 -7.34
C ALA A 52 8.75 9.81 -7.70
N LEU A 53 8.50 10.67 -6.70
CA LEU A 53 8.45 12.12 -6.85
C LEU A 53 9.72 12.82 -6.32
N ALA A 54 10.76 12.05 -5.97
CA ALA A 54 11.93 12.53 -5.24
C ALA A 54 11.59 13.23 -3.90
N ARG A 55 10.44 12.89 -3.32
CA ARG A 55 9.94 13.39 -2.03
C ARG A 55 9.54 12.21 -1.15
N PRO A 56 10.47 11.30 -0.79
CA PRO A 56 10.12 10.13 0.00
C PRO A 56 9.58 10.54 1.37
N TRP A 57 8.62 9.79 1.90
CA TRP A 57 8.22 9.93 3.30
C TRP A 57 9.40 9.61 4.21
N ILE A 58 9.63 10.48 5.20
CA ILE A 58 10.70 10.35 6.19
C ILE A 58 10.02 10.17 7.55
N PRO A 59 10.32 9.10 8.30
CA PRO A 59 9.83 8.95 9.65
C PRO A 59 10.27 10.13 10.52
N PRO A 60 9.39 10.70 11.36
CA PRO A 60 9.83 11.65 12.37
C PRO A 60 10.87 10.97 13.28
N VAL A 61 11.98 11.67 13.54
CA VAL A 61 13.01 11.18 14.48
C VAL A 61 12.41 11.19 15.88
N ALA A 62 12.56 10.07 16.58
CA ALA A 62 12.07 9.88 17.96
C ALA A 62 12.84 10.72 18.98
#